data_AF-A0A7S3L8A0-F1
#
_entry.id   AF-A0A7S3L8A0-F1
#
_cell.length_a   1.000
_cell.length_b   1.000
_cell.length_c   1.000
_cell.angle_alpha   90.00
_cell.angle_beta   90.00
_cell.angle_gamma   90.00
#
_symmetry.space_group_name_H-M   'P 1'
#
loop_
_entity.id
_entity.type
_entity.pdbx_description
1 polymer ?
#
loop_
_entity_poly.entity_id
_entity_poly.type
_entity_poly.pdbx_seq_one_letter_code
_entity_poly.pdbx_strand_id
1 'polypeptide(L)'
;DVKCPLFVTWDIWRHGRWELRGCIGSLQPLVLDQGLPKYALTSALQDRRFQPILPTEVPHLRAKVSLLVQYEPCAHVYDWTAGVHGIIIEWTEEIPESSIKNVVGY
;
A
#
# COMPACT_ATOMS: atom_id res chain seq x y z
N ASP A 1 10.65 11.46 -16.81
CA ASP A 1 10.45 10.50 -15.71
C ASP A 1 8.99 10.09 -15.59
N VAL A 2 8.74 8.79 -15.41
CA VAL A 2 7.40 8.20 -15.27
C VAL A 2 6.89 8.42 -13.84
N LYS A 3 5.63 8.84 -13.71
CA LYS A 3 4.93 8.97 -12.42
C LYS A 3 3.82 7.94 -12.30
N CYS A 4 3.81 7.18 -11.22
CA CYS A 4 2.81 6.14 -10.98
C CYS A 4 2.65 5.90 -9.47
N PRO A 5 1.43 5.67 -8.97
CA PRO A 5 1.23 5.13 -7.62
C PRO A 5 1.82 3.72 -7.54
N LEU A 6 2.45 3.39 -6.42
CA LEU A 6 3.17 2.14 -6.30
C LEU A 6 3.16 1.59 -4.89
N PHE A 7 3.29 0.27 -4.79
CA PHE A 7 3.53 -0.45 -3.55
C PHE A 7 4.75 -1.36 -3.73
N VAL A 8 5.62 -1.37 -2.72
CA VAL A 8 6.69 -2.37 -2.63
C VAL A 8 6.32 -3.36 -1.55
N THR A 9 6.40 -4.64 -1.89
CA THR A 9 6.09 -5.76 -1.00
C THR A 9 7.30 -6.66 -0.89
N TRP A 10 7.60 -7.06 0.34
CA TRP A 10 8.54 -8.12 0.68
C TRP A 10 7.74 -9.34 1.12
N ASP A 11 8.01 -10.48 0.49
CA ASP A 11 7.60 -11.78 1.01
C ASP A 11 8.84 -12.53 1.52
N ILE A 12 8.67 -13.43 2.47
CA ILE A 12 9.72 -14.34 2.97
C ILE A 12 9.29 -15.80 2.77
N TRP A 13 10.24 -16.65 2.37
CA TRP A 13 9.99 -18.08 2.25
C TRP A 13 10.06 -18.75 3.62
N ARG A 14 8.91 -19.21 4.15
CA ARG A 14 8.80 -19.91 5.43
C ARG A 14 7.70 -20.97 5.34
N HIS A 15 7.88 -22.09 6.06
CA HIS A 15 6.87 -23.16 6.13
C HIS A 15 6.39 -23.68 4.75
N GLY A 16 7.28 -23.71 3.75
CA GLY A 16 6.96 -24.19 2.40
C GLY A 16 6.10 -23.24 1.56
N ARG A 17 5.92 -21.98 1.98
CA ARG A 17 5.18 -20.97 1.22
C ARG A 17 5.80 -19.57 1.36
N TRP A 18 5.33 -18.66 0.51
CA TRP A 18 5.66 -17.24 0.63
C TRP A 18 4.69 -16.56 1.60
N GLU A 19 5.23 -15.87 2.61
CA GLU A 19 4.46 -15.12 3.59
C GLU A 19 4.81 -13.63 3.53
N LEU A 20 3.83 -12.76 3.74
CA LEU A 20 4.04 -11.31 3.74
C LEU A 20 5.02 -10.90 4.85
N ARG A 21 6.06 -10.14 4.50
CA ARG A 21 7.12 -9.66 5.40
C ARG A 21 7.22 -8.13 5.48
N GLY A 22 6.51 -7.42 4.61
CA GLY A 22 6.32 -5.98 4.63
C GLY A 22 5.64 -5.49 3.36
N CYS A 23 4.77 -4.49 3.43
CA CYS A 23 4.17 -3.86 2.26
C CYS A 23 3.75 -2.43 2.57
N ILE A 24 4.38 -1.47 1.90
CA ILE A 24 4.08 -0.04 2.02
C ILE A 24 4.18 0.61 0.63
N GLY A 25 3.34 1.61 0.38
CA GLY A 25 3.23 2.29 -0.90
C GLY A 25 2.46 3.59 -0.81
N SER A 26 2.04 4.08 -1.97
CA SER A 26 1.25 5.28 -2.14
C SER A 26 0.19 5.05 -3.21
N LEU A 27 -1.03 5.53 -2.94
CA LEU A 27 -2.09 5.66 -3.93
C LEU A 27 -1.95 6.95 -4.77
N GLN A 28 -1.10 7.89 -4.35
CA GLN A 28 -0.76 9.08 -5.13
C GLN A 28 0.44 8.80 -6.05
N PRO A 29 0.45 9.35 -7.29
CA PRO A 29 1.54 9.15 -8.23
C PRO A 29 2.88 9.71 -7.73
N LEU A 30 3.94 8.91 -7.89
CA LEU A 30 5.30 9.27 -7.52
C LEU A 30 6.24 9.08 -8.71
N VAL A 31 7.28 9.90 -8.79
CA VAL A 31 8.39 9.66 -9.74
C VAL A 31 9.05 8.34 -9.37
N LEU A 32 9.06 7.37 -10.29
CA LEU A 32 9.48 5.99 -9.98
C LEU A 32 10.89 5.90 -9.40
N ASP A 33 11.84 6.66 -9.96
CA ASP A 33 13.25 6.66 -9.52
C ASP A 33 13.42 7.14 -8.07
N GLN A 34 12.48 7.95 -7.58
CA GLN A 34 12.47 8.43 -6.19
C GLN A 34 11.60 7.54 -5.30
N GLY A 35 10.45 7.10 -5.82
CA GLY A 35 9.46 6.32 -5.09
C GLY A 35 9.93 4.90 -4.79
N LEU A 36 10.46 4.19 -5.78
CA LEU A 36 10.87 2.79 -5.62
C LEU A 36 11.91 2.57 -4.50
N PRO A 37 13.08 3.25 -4.49
CA PRO A 37 14.06 3.04 -3.42
C PRO A 37 13.52 3.46 -2.05
N LYS A 38 12.75 4.55 -1.99
CA LYS A 38 12.08 4.99 -0.75
C LYS A 38 11.17 3.90 -0.20
N TYR A 39 10.22 3.42 -1.00
CA TYR A 39 9.23 2.45 -0.54
C TYR A 39 9.80 1.04 -0.37
N ALA A 40 10.88 0.68 -1.05
CA ALA A 40 11.62 -0.55 -0.76
C ALA A 40 12.18 -0.55 0.67
N LEU A 41 12.80 0.54 1.10
CA LEU A 41 13.31 0.68 2.47
C LEU A 41 12.18 0.84 3.49
N THR A 42 11.18 1.68 3.22
CA THR A 42 10.05 1.88 4.12
C THR A 42 9.28 0.58 4.35
N SER A 43 8.99 -0.20 3.30
CA SER A 43 8.31 -1.49 3.46
C SER A 43 9.15 -2.56 4.18
N ALA A 44 10.49 -2.51 4.05
CA ALA A 44 11.40 -3.43 4.74
C ALA A 44 11.61 -3.10 6.23
N LEU A 45 11.66 -1.81 6.56
CA LEU A 45 12.17 -1.34 7.86
C LEU A 45 11.12 -0.64 8.73
N GLN A 46 10.02 -0.16 8.14
CA GLN A 46 9.07 0.74 8.82
C GLN A 46 7.61 0.26 8.74
N ASP A 47 7.35 -0.92 8.18
CA ASP A 47 6.03 -1.55 8.27
C ASP A 47 5.78 -2.03 9.70
N ARG A 48 5.01 -1.26 10.47
CA ARG A 48 4.76 -1.46 11.91
C ARG A 48 4.10 -2.81 12.26
N ARG A 49 3.60 -3.57 11.29
CA ARG A 49 3.05 -4.91 11.51
C ARG A 49 4.16 -5.95 11.73
N PHE A 50 5.40 -5.63 11.33
CA PHE A 50 6.54 -6.53 11.38
C PHE A 50 7.75 -5.86 12.03
N GLN A 51 8.69 -6.66 12.54
CA GLN A 51 10.00 -6.14 12.92
C GLN A 51 10.79 -5.76 11.67
N PRO A 52 11.73 -4.79 11.73
CA PRO A 52 12.60 -4.48 10.61
C PRO A 52 13.27 -5.74 10.04
N ILE A 53 13.36 -5.85 8.71
CA ILE A 53 14.01 -6.97 8.03
C ILE A 53 15.49 -7.03 8.43
N LEU A 54 15.94 -8.22 8.84
CA LEU A 54 17.33 -8.45 9.19
C LEU A 54 18.17 -8.82 7.95
N PRO A 55 19.48 -8.51 7.93
CA PRO A 55 20.37 -8.92 6.83
C PRO A 55 20.36 -10.44 6.55
N THR A 56 20.19 -11.25 7.60
CA THR A 56 20.10 -12.72 7.49
C THR A 56 18.83 -13.20 6.79
N GLU A 57 17.78 -12.38 6.73
CA GLU A 57 16.54 -12.70 6.03
C GLU A 57 16.67 -12.48 4.52
N VAL A 58 17.54 -11.56 4.07
CA VAL A 58 17.65 -11.11 2.67
C VAL A 58 17.74 -12.25 1.64
N PRO A 59 18.55 -13.32 1.84
CA PRO A 59 18.62 -14.44 0.89
C PRO A 59 17.30 -15.22 0.72
N HIS A 60 16.35 -15.05 1.64
CA HIS A 60 15.07 -15.75 1.68
C HIS A 60 13.90 -14.85 1.28
N LEU A 61 14.16 -13.61 0.85
CA LEU A 61 13.14 -12.65 0.48
C LEU A 61 12.82 -12.68 -1.01
N ARG A 62 11.58 -12.33 -1.32
CA ARG A 62 11.12 -11.98 -2.66
C ARG A 62 10.57 -10.56 -2.64
N ALA A 63 11.15 -9.69 -3.47
CA ALA A 63 10.61 -8.36 -3.72
C ALA A 63 9.50 -8.42 -4.78
N LYS A 64 8.44 -7.65 -4.57
CA LYS A 64 7.38 -7.40 -5.55
C LYS A 64 7.14 -5.90 -5.64
N VAL A 65 6.92 -5.42 -6.85
CA VAL A 65 6.53 -4.04 -7.13
C VAL A 65 5.16 -4.07 -7.80
N SER A 66 4.19 -3.41 -7.19
CA SER A 66 2.86 -3.22 -7.78
C SER A 66 2.76 -1.78 -8.25
N LEU A 67 2.61 -1.58 -9.55
CA LEU A 67 2.34 -0.27 -10.16
C LEU A 67 0.84 -0.18 -10.41
N LEU A 68 0.21 0.86 -9.88
CA LEU A 68 -1.23 1.04 -10.03
C LEU A 68 -1.49 1.95 -11.22
N VAL A 69 -2.28 1.44 -12.16
CA VAL A 69 -2.61 2.11 -13.41
C VAL A 69 -4.12 2.04 -13.61
N GLN A 70 -4.66 2.92 -14.46
CA GLN A 70 -6.05 2.84 -14.93
C GLN A 70 -7.08 2.86 -13.78
N TYR A 71 -7.03 3.88 -12.94
CA TYR A 71 -8.05 4.09 -11.92
C TYR A 71 -9.39 4.39 -12.59
N GLU A 72 -10.44 3.69 -12.20
CA GLU A 72 -11.80 3.90 -12.68
C GLU A 72 -12.82 3.86 -11.53
N PRO A 73 -13.89 4.68 -11.60
CA PRO A 73 -15.02 4.55 -10.68
C PRO A 73 -15.71 3.19 -10.85
N CYS A 74 -16.11 2.60 -9.73
CA CYS A 74 -16.87 1.36 -9.71
C CYS A 74 -18.36 1.67 -9.91
N ALA A 75 -19.00 1.17 -10.98
CA ALA A 75 -20.39 1.49 -11.28
C ALA A 75 -21.39 0.79 -10.33
N HIS A 76 -20.97 -0.33 -9.72
CA HIS A 76 -21.74 -1.12 -8.77
C HIS A 76 -20.82 -1.85 -7.79
N VAL A 77 -21.27 -2.22 -6.59
CA VAL A 77 -20.44 -2.92 -5.58
C VAL A 77 -19.83 -4.26 -6.04
N TYR A 78 -20.32 -4.81 -7.14
CA TYR A 78 -19.83 -6.06 -7.76
C TYR A 78 -19.16 -5.84 -9.13
N ASP A 79 -18.91 -4.59 -9.51
CA ASP A 79 -18.28 -4.21 -10.76
C ASP A 79 -16.76 -4.36 -10.68
N TRP A 80 -16.31 -5.60 -10.47
CA TRP A 80 -14.89 -5.95 -10.43
C TRP A 80 -14.68 -7.44 -10.73
N THR A 81 -13.52 -7.76 -11.33
CA THR A 81 -13.13 -9.14 -11.62
C THR A 81 -11.98 -9.56 -10.71
N ALA A 82 -12.19 -10.63 -9.93
CA ALA A 82 -11.19 -11.14 -9.01
C ALA A 82 -9.92 -11.59 -9.75
N GLY A 83 -8.75 -11.21 -9.23
CA GLY A 83 -7.46 -11.46 -9.87
C GLY A 83 -7.11 -10.47 -10.98
N VAL A 84 -8.01 -9.55 -11.32
CA VAL A 84 -7.77 -8.49 -12.32
C VAL A 84 -7.78 -7.11 -11.66
N HIS A 85 -8.84 -6.78 -10.90
CA HIS A 85 -9.02 -5.43 -10.33
C HIS A 85 -8.59 -5.36 -8.87
N GLY A 86 -7.94 -4.25 -8.51
CA GLY A 86 -7.78 -3.80 -7.12
C GLY A 86 -8.93 -2.87 -6.72
N ILE A 87 -9.24 -2.79 -5.42
CA ILE A 87 -10.36 -2.00 -4.91
C ILE A 87 -9.84 -0.92 -3.96
N ILE A 88 -10.33 0.31 -4.13
CA ILE A 88 -10.15 1.42 -3.19
C ILE A 88 -11.54 1.81 -2.71
N ILE A 89 -11.72 1.87 -1.39
CA ILE A 89 -12.98 2.26 -0.76
C ILE A 89 -12.71 3.56 -0.02
N GLU A 90 -13.48 4.60 -0.36
CA GLU A 90 -13.44 5.90 0.29
C GLU A 90 -14.78 6.13 0.99
N TRP A 91 -14.74 6.62 2.22
CA TRP A 91 -15.94 6.94 2.99
C TRP A 91 -16.14 8.45 2.94
N THR A 92 -17.27 8.89 2.39
CA THR A 92 -17.66 10.30 2.34
C THR A 92 -18.73 10.54 3.39
N GLU A 93 -18.36 10.83 4.65
CA GLU A 93 -19.32 11.48 5.54
C GLU A 93 -19.41 12.95 5.12
N GLU A 94 -20.56 13.36 4.61
CA GLU A 94 -20.97 14.74 4.84
C GLU A 94 -21.33 14.82 6.32
N ILE A 95 -20.39 15.26 7.17
CA ILE A 95 -20.73 15.64 8.54
C ILE A 95 -21.66 16.85 8.43
N PRO A 96 -22.95 16.75 8.82
CA PRO A 96 -23.82 17.92 8.81
C PRO A 96 -23.25 18.94 9.80
N GLU A 97 -23.19 20.22 9.44
CA GLU A 97 -22.66 21.29 10.31
C GLU A 97 -23.28 21.27 11.72
N SER A 98 -24.52 20.81 11.84
CA SER A 98 -25.23 20.62 13.12
C SER A 98 -24.57 19.65 14.10
N SER A 99 -23.63 18.83 13.65
CA SER A 99 -22.91 17.84 14.46
C SER A 99 -21.57 18.36 14.99
N ILE A 100 -21.12 19.55 14.57
CA ILE A 100 -19.92 20.20 15.10
C ILE A 100 -20.25 20.78 16.48
N LYS A 101 -20.07 19.99 17.54
CA LYS A 101 -20.02 20.51 18.92
C LYS A 101 -18.56 20.88 19.24
N ASN A 102 -18.32 22.18 19.40
CA ASN A 102 -17.15 22.84 19.99
C ASN A 102 -15.99 21.91 20.39
N VAL A 103 -15.05 21.67 19.47
CA VAL A 103 -13.74 21.13 19.83
C VAL A 103 -12.86 22.31 20.25
N VAL A 104 -12.80 22.57 21.56
CA VAL A 104 -11.72 23.36 22.17
C VAL A 104 -10.54 22.40 22.32
N GLY A 105 -9.51 22.56 21.49
CA GLY A 105 -8.25 21.83 21.63
C GLY A 105 -7.40 22.44 22.74
N TYR A 106 -6.84 21.57 23.60
CA TYR A 106 -5.68 21.89 24.44
C TYR A 106 -4.39 21.78 23.61
#